data_AF-A0A4U9CZ64-F1
#
_entry.id   AF-A0A4U9CZ64-F1
#
_cell.length_a   1.000
_cell.length_b   1.000
_cell.length_c   1.000
_cell.angle_alpha   90.00
_cell.angle_beta   90.00
_cell.angle_gamma   90.00
#
_symmetry.space_group_name_H-M   'P 1'
#
loop_
_entity.id
_entity.type
_entity.pdbx_description
1 polymer ?
#
loop_
_entity_poly.entity_id
_entity_poly.type
_entity_poly.pdbx_seq_one_letter_code
_entity_poly.pdbx_strand_id
1 'polypeptide(L)'
;MVLIDDFVSVQNIINASDEFAAVLKKHGITDTKKVITTPLTVGYFDGKDGLKQDARLLKVVSYLDTGDGNYWAHPIENLVAVVDLEQKKIIKIEQGPVIPVPMESRPYDGRDRVKPAVKPLDITEPEGKNYTITGDMIHWQNWDFHLRLNSRVGPILSTVTYNDNGKKRQVMYEGSLGGMIVPVRRSGRRLGTLRPISTPATTAWAP
;
A
#
# COMPACT_ATOMS: atom_id res chain seq x y z
N MET A 1 -1.67 11.53 -10.71
CA MET A 1 -1.54 10.56 -9.60
C MET A 1 -2.86 9.84 -9.45
N VAL A 2 -2.85 8.64 -8.87
CA VAL A 2 -4.09 7.93 -8.53
C VAL A 2 -4.80 8.70 -7.43
N LEU A 3 -6.10 8.89 -7.58
CA LEU A 3 -6.98 9.56 -6.63
C LEU A 3 -7.87 8.53 -5.92
N ILE A 4 -8.51 8.93 -4.83
CA ILE A 4 -9.34 8.01 -4.03
C ILE A 4 -10.58 7.54 -4.78
N ASP A 5 -11.17 8.39 -5.62
CA ASP A 5 -12.31 8.08 -6.49
C ASP A 5 -11.94 7.13 -7.62
N ASP A 6 -10.67 7.06 -8.03
CA ASP A 6 -10.19 6.05 -8.98
C ASP A 6 -10.39 4.63 -8.42
N PHE A 7 -10.22 4.42 -7.10
CA PHE A 7 -10.43 3.10 -6.47
C PHE A 7 -11.89 2.65 -6.57
N VAL A 8 -12.81 3.57 -6.24
CA VAL A 8 -14.26 3.30 -6.33
C VAL A 8 -14.66 3.09 -7.79
N SER A 9 -14.13 3.90 -8.70
CA SER A 9 -14.39 3.79 -10.14
C SER A 9 -13.94 2.43 -10.68
N VAL A 10 -12.72 1.99 -10.35
CA VAL A 10 -12.20 0.68 -10.76
C VAL A 10 -13.09 -0.46 -10.23
N GLN A 11 -13.47 -0.43 -8.95
CA GLN A 11 -14.34 -1.45 -8.38
C GLN A 11 -15.69 -1.53 -9.11
N ASN A 12 -16.29 -0.37 -9.40
CA ASN A 12 -17.58 -0.31 -10.09
C ASN A 12 -17.49 -0.81 -11.54
N ILE A 13 -16.43 -0.45 -12.26
CA ILE A 13 -16.20 -0.89 -13.65
C ILE A 13 -16.04 -2.41 -13.70
N ILE A 14 -15.29 -2.98 -12.75
CA ILE A 14 -15.07 -4.42 -12.64
C ILE A 14 -16.37 -5.15 -12.29
N ASN A 15 -17.14 -4.63 -11.33
CA ASN A 15 -18.42 -5.22 -10.92
C ASN A 15 -19.48 -5.19 -12.03
N ALA A 16 -19.44 -4.18 -12.90
CA ALA A 16 -20.38 -4.02 -14.01
C ALA A 16 -20.01 -4.82 -15.27
N SER A 17 -18.84 -5.47 -15.30
CA SER A 17 -18.36 -6.17 -16.49
C SER A 17 -18.78 -7.64 -16.51
N ASP A 18 -19.67 -7.99 -17.45
CA ASP A 18 -20.05 -9.39 -17.71
C ASP A 18 -18.87 -10.25 -18.17
N GLU A 19 -17.94 -9.65 -18.95
CA GLU A 19 -16.72 -10.33 -19.40
C GLU A 19 -15.84 -10.72 -18.22
N PHE A 20 -15.62 -9.80 -17.29
CA PHE A 20 -14.82 -10.07 -16.09
C PHE A 20 -15.52 -11.09 -15.18
N ALA A 21 -16.84 -11.00 -15.02
CA ALA A 21 -17.63 -11.99 -14.28
C ALA A 21 -17.51 -13.41 -14.87
N ALA A 22 -17.52 -13.53 -16.21
CA ALA A 22 -17.33 -14.81 -16.89
C ALA A 22 -15.93 -15.40 -16.66
N VAL A 23 -14.90 -14.56 -16.55
CA VAL A 23 -13.54 -14.98 -16.20
C VAL A 23 -13.47 -15.42 -14.75
N LEU A 24 -14.02 -14.64 -13.81
CA LEU A 24 -14.09 -15.00 -12.39
C LEU A 24 -14.74 -16.37 -12.16
N LYS A 25 -15.79 -16.69 -12.92
CA LYS A 25 -16.44 -18.01 -12.87
C LYS A 25 -15.48 -19.16 -13.22
N LYS A 26 -14.54 -18.97 -14.15
CA LYS A 26 -13.48 -19.96 -14.47
C LYS A 26 -12.48 -20.13 -13.33
N HIS A 27 -12.28 -19.11 -12.51
CA HIS A 27 -11.49 -19.16 -11.28
C HIS A 27 -12.26 -19.72 -10.08
N GLY A 28 -13.48 -20.23 -10.28
CA GLY A 28 -14.30 -20.84 -9.22
C GLY A 28 -15.07 -19.84 -8.36
N ILE A 29 -15.14 -18.57 -8.77
CA ILE A 29 -15.80 -17.50 -8.02
C ILE A 29 -17.23 -17.35 -8.53
N THR A 30 -18.20 -17.66 -7.67
CA THR A 30 -19.63 -17.57 -7.98
C THR A 30 -20.24 -16.23 -7.60
N ASP A 31 -19.78 -15.62 -6.51
CA ASP A 31 -20.23 -14.32 -6.03
C ASP A 31 -19.22 -13.24 -6.39
N THR A 32 -19.48 -12.52 -7.49
CA THR A 32 -18.60 -11.44 -7.96
C THR A 32 -18.58 -10.24 -7.02
N LYS A 33 -19.59 -10.08 -6.15
CA LYS A 33 -19.65 -8.95 -5.20
C LYS A 33 -18.61 -9.07 -4.08
N LYS A 34 -18.07 -10.28 -3.85
CA LYS A 34 -16.99 -10.54 -2.90
C LYS A 34 -15.61 -10.27 -3.50
N VAL A 35 -15.51 -9.86 -4.76
CA VAL A 35 -14.22 -9.57 -5.38
C VAL A 35 -13.79 -8.16 -5.03
N ILE A 36 -12.65 -8.05 -4.35
CA ILE A 36 -12.02 -6.79 -3.97
C ILE A 36 -10.93 -6.45 -4.98
N THR A 37 -10.99 -5.25 -5.53
CA THR A 37 -10.04 -4.78 -6.55
C THR A 37 -8.97 -3.88 -5.95
N THR A 38 -7.74 -4.02 -6.43
CA THR A 38 -6.63 -3.11 -6.07
C THR A 38 -6.06 -2.49 -7.34
N PRO A 39 -6.19 -1.15 -7.51
CA PRO A 39 -5.61 -0.45 -8.65
C PRO A 39 -4.09 -0.31 -8.49
N LEU A 40 -3.37 -0.65 -9.56
CA LEU A 40 -1.93 -0.55 -9.68
C LEU A 40 -1.57 0.32 -10.89
N THR A 41 -0.57 1.19 -10.72
CA THR A 41 -0.01 1.95 -11.86
C THR A 41 0.64 0.99 -12.86
N VAL A 42 0.49 1.31 -14.15
CA VAL A 42 0.93 0.42 -15.23
C VAL A 42 2.41 0.57 -15.58
N GLY A 43 3.08 1.64 -15.13
CA GLY A 43 4.47 1.94 -15.50
C GLY A 43 4.61 2.34 -16.97
N TYR A 44 5.84 2.21 -17.49
CA TYR A 44 6.15 2.44 -18.90
C TYR A 44 7.07 1.34 -19.41
N PHE A 45 6.67 0.68 -20.49
CA PHE A 45 7.38 -0.48 -21.05
C PHE A 45 7.65 -0.37 -22.55
N ASP A 46 7.73 0.86 -23.09
CA ASP A 46 8.02 1.10 -24.53
C ASP A 46 7.03 0.37 -25.46
N GLY A 47 5.75 0.39 -25.10
CA GLY A 47 4.66 -0.26 -25.85
C GLY A 47 4.65 -1.80 -25.83
N LYS A 48 5.62 -2.46 -25.19
CA LYS A 48 5.73 -3.94 -25.15
C LYS A 48 4.61 -4.61 -24.35
N ASP A 49 3.92 -3.85 -23.52
CA ASP A 49 2.72 -4.26 -22.79
C ASP A 49 1.42 -4.10 -23.61
N GLY A 50 1.49 -3.46 -24.78
CA GLY A 50 0.37 -3.20 -25.68
C GLY A 50 -0.58 -2.12 -25.15
N LEU A 51 -0.11 -1.24 -24.26
CA LEU A 51 -0.92 -0.17 -23.68
C LEU A 51 -0.69 1.17 -24.40
N LYS A 52 -1.77 1.92 -24.62
CA LYS A 52 -1.69 3.26 -25.21
C LYS A 52 -1.11 4.24 -24.19
N GLN A 53 -0.04 4.93 -24.56
CA GLN A 53 0.68 5.83 -23.65
C GLN A 53 -0.16 7.03 -23.19
N ASP A 54 -1.02 7.55 -24.07
CA ASP A 54 -1.83 8.74 -23.79
C ASP A 54 -3.10 8.45 -22.98
N ALA A 55 -3.38 7.17 -22.69
CA ALA A 55 -4.57 6.77 -21.95
C ALA A 55 -4.32 6.77 -20.43
N ARG A 56 -5.35 7.13 -19.64
CA ARG A 56 -5.30 7.08 -18.17
C ARG A 56 -5.63 5.66 -17.69
N LEU A 57 -4.59 4.83 -17.59
CA LEU A 57 -4.74 3.39 -17.36
C LEU A 57 -4.34 2.95 -15.95
N LEU A 58 -5.08 1.98 -15.42
CA LEU A 58 -4.71 1.22 -14.22
C LEU A 58 -4.80 -0.28 -14.50
N LYS A 59 -3.81 -1.02 -13.99
CA LYS A 59 -3.91 -2.48 -13.87
C LYS A 59 -4.67 -2.81 -12.60
N VAL A 60 -5.49 -3.83 -12.65
CA VAL A 60 -6.33 -4.27 -11.54
C VAL A 60 -5.95 -5.70 -11.20
N VAL A 61 -5.48 -5.88 -9.97
CA VAL A 61 -5.36 -7.21 -9.35
C VAL A 61 -6.53 -7.38 -8.40
N SER A 62 -6.99 -8.62 -8.27
CA SER A 62 -8.21 -8.92 -7.53
C SER A 62 -7.97 -9.95 -6.44
N TYR A 63 -8.72 -9.80 -5.37
CA TYR A 63 -8.72 -10.66 -4.19
C TYR A 63 -10.15 -11.08 -3.87
N LEU A 64 -10.31 -12.18 -3.14
CA LEU A 64 -11.61 -12.64 -2.67
C LEU A 64 -11.82 -12.27 -1.21
N ASP A 65 -12.94 -11.63 -0.90
CA ASP A 65 -13.40 -11.44 0.47
C ASP A 65 -14.04 -12.72 1.00
N THR A 66 -13.40 -13.35 1.98
CA THR A 66 -13.89 -14.55 2.67
C THR A 66 -14.58 -14.22 4.00
N GLY A 67 -14.60 -12.95 4.42
CA GLY A 67 -15.17 -12.49 5.69
C GLY A 67 -14.19 -12.49 6.87
N ASP A 68 -12.92 -12.85 6.66
CA ASP A 68 -11.90 -12.87 7.71
C ASP A 68 -11.28 -11.49 8.02
N GLY A 69 -11.67 -10.46 7.27
CA GLY A 69 -11.11 -9.11 7.37
C GLY A 69 -9.76 -8.94 6.69
N ASN A 70 -9.30 -9.93 5.91
CA ASN A 70 -8.01 -9.93 5.25
C ASN A 70 -8.07 -10.50 3.82
N TYR A 71 -8.73 -9.80 2.90
CA TYR A 71 -8.79 -10.19 1.48
C TYR A 71 -7.39 -10.41 0.85
N TRP A 72 -6.33 -9.78 1.38
CA TRP A 72 -4.96 -9.98 0.91
C TRP A 72 -4.48 -11.44 0.95
N ALA A 73 -5.04 -12.26 1.85
CA ALA A 73 -4.72 -13.69 1.96
C ALA A 73 -5.31 -14.53 0.83
N HIS A 74 -6.20 -13.96 0.01
CA HIS A 74 -7.03 -14.68 -0.95
C HIS A 74 -6.85 -14.12 -2.38
N PRO A 75 -5.63 -14.15 -2.96
CA PRO A 75 -5.39 -13.60 -4.29
C PRO A 75 -6.07 -14.42 -5.39
N ILE A 76 -6.64 -13.74 -6.37
CA ILE A 76 -7.12 -14.33 -7.62
C ILE A 76 -5.96 -14.27 -8.62
N GLU A 77 -5.06 -15.25 -8.49
CA GLU A 77 -3.81 -15.29 -9.23
C GLU A 77 -3.99 -15.40 -10.74
N ASN A 78 -2.99 -14.88 -11.47
CA ASN A 78 -2.92 -14.88 -12.93
C ASN A 78 -4.13 -14.23 -13.65
N LEU A 79 -4.85 -13.33 -12.97
CA LEU A 79 -5.90 -12.52 -13.55
C LEU A 79 -5.55 -11.04 -13.35
N VAL A 80 -5.41 -10.31 -14.46
CA VAL A 80 -5.18 -8.86 -14.44
C VAL A 80 -6.10 -8.20 -15.45
N ALA A 81 -6.90 -7.22 -15.00
CA ALA A 81 -7.63 -6.35 -15.92
C ALA A 81 -6.86 -5.04 -16.12
N VAL A 82 -7.04 -4.41 -17.28
CA VAL A 82 -6.58 -3.05 -17.54
C VAL A 82 -7.82 -2.19 -17.76
N VAL A 83 -7.96 -1.18 -16.90
CA VAL A 83 -9.07 -0.24 -16.91
C VAL A 83 -8.60 1.09 -17.46
N ASP A 84 -9.37 1.63 -18.40
CA ASP A 84 -9.28 3.02 -18.83
C ASP A 84 -10.25 3.84 -17.97
N LEU A 85 -9.71 4.78 -17.20
CA LEU A 85 -10.47 5.60 -16.26
C LEU A 85 -11.30 6.69 -16.95
N GLU A 86 -10.89 7.16 -18.12
CA GLU A 86 -11.65 8.16 -18.90
C GLU A 86 -12.85 7.51 -19.59
N GLN A 87 -12.61 6.35 -20.22
CA GLN A 87 -13.66 5.59 -20.88
C GLN A 87 -14.51 4.76 -19.91
N LYS A 88 -14.12 4.69 -18.63
CA LYS A 88 -14.75 3.92 -17.56
C LYS A 88 -15.07 2.47 -17.96
N LYS A 89 -14.10 1.80 -18.58
CA LYS A 89 -14.26 0.41 -19.04
C LYS A 89 -12.97 -0.39 -18.97
N ILE A 90 -13.13 -1.70 -18.96
CA ILE A 90 -12.02 -2.64 -19.16
C ILE A 90 -11.63 -2.61 -20.63
N ILE A 91 -10.34 -2.44 -20.91
CA ILE A 91 -9.79 -2.41 -22.28
C ILE A 91 -8.95 -3.65 -22.61
N LYS A 92 -8.54 -4.41 -21.58
CA LYS A 92 -7.75 -5.64 -21.73
C LYS A 92 -7.94 -6.52 -20.50
N ILE A 93 -8.06 -7.83 -20.70
CA ILE A 93 -8.02 -8.82 -19.63
C ILE A 93 -6.88 -9.80 -19.94
N GLU A 94 -5.88 -9.84 -19.06
CA GLU A 94 -4.77 -10.78 -19.12
C GLU A 94 -5.09 -11.97 -18.21
N GLN A 95 -5.18 -13.16 -18.81
CA GLN A 95 -5.47 -14.43 -18.12
C GLN A 95 -4.27 -15.37 -18.29
N GLY A 96 -3.84 -15.98 -17.19
CA GLY A 96 -2.91 -17.11 -17.19
C GLY A 96 -3.59 -18.39 -16.70
N PRO A 97 -2.80 -19.42 -16.33
CA PRO A 97 -3.34 -20.65 -15.77
C PRO A 97 -4.14 -20.37 -14.49
N VAL A 98 -5.29 -21.03 -14.35
CA VAL A 98 -6.13 -20.92 -13.15
C VAL A 98 -5.39 -21.54 -11.97
N ILE A 99 -5.22 -20.75 -10.91
CA ILE A 99 -4.71 -21.19 -9.61
C ILE A 99 -5.88 -21.06 -8.63
N PRO A 100 -6.22 -22.12 -7.86
CA PRO A 100 -7.27 -22.04 -6.86
C PRO A 100 -6.97 -20.93 -5.84
N VAL A 101 -8.00 -20.14 -5.50
CA VAL A 101 -7.89 -19.12 -4.46
C VAL A 101 -7.60 -19.80 -3.12
N PRO A 102 -6.56 -19.40 -2.37
CA PRO A 102 -6.35 -19.91 -1.01
C PRO A 102 -7.57 -19.54 -0.14
N MET A 103 -8.23 -20.51 0.49
CA MET A 103 -9.46 -20.27 1.27
C MET A 103 -9.26 -20.33 2.79
N GLU A 104 -8.05 -20.60 3.26
CA GLU A 104 -7.75 -20.65 4.69
C GLU A 104 -7.88 -19.25 5.30
N SER A 105 -8.68 -19.11 6.35
CA SER A 105 -8.86 -17.84 7.06
C SER A 105 -7.56 -17.38 7.72
N ARG A 106 -7.16 -16.12 7.48
CA ARG A 106 -5.92 -15.51 7.99
C ARG A 106 -6.19 -14.12 8.59
N PRO A 107 -7.04 -14.00 9.63
CA PRO A 107 -7.30 -12.71 10.27
C PRO A 107 -6.04 -12.17 10.96
N TYR A 108 -5.86 -10.85 10.93
CA TYR A 108 -4.76 -10.16 11.62
C TYR A 108 -5.22 -9.26 12.77
N ASP A 109 -6.53 -9.15 13.00
CA ASP A 109 -7.14 -8.30 14.03
C ASP A 109 -7.20 -8.95 15.42
N GLY A 110 -6.76 -10.20 15.53
CA GLY A 110 -6.71 -10.95 16.78
C GLY A 110 -8.01 -11.66 17.16
N ARG A 111 -9.04 -11.68 16.29
CA ARG A 111 -10.32 -12.40 16.54
C ARG A 111 -10.15 -13.89 16.83
N ASP A 112 -9.06 -14.49 16.35
CA ASP A 112 -8.69 -15.89 16.50
C ASP A 112 -7.60 -16.12 17.56
N ARG A 113 -7.21 -15.07 18.31
CA ARG A 113 -6.09 -15.13 19.26
C ARG A 113 -6.51 -14.75 20.66
N VAL A 114 -5.96 -15.48 21.63
CA VAL A 114 -6.00 -15.08 23.04
C VAL A 114 -4.78 -14.20 23.33
N LYS A 115 -5.02 -12.92 23.63
CA LYS A 115 -3.94 -12.01 24.00
C LYS A 115 -3.37 -12.42 25.37
N PRO A 116 -2.05 -12.58 25.52
CA PRO A 116 -1.46 -12.86 26.83
C PRO A 116 -1.63 -11.66 27.76
N ALA A 117 -1.77 -11.95 29.06
CA ALA A 117 -1.74 -10.91 30.08
C ALA A 117 -0.34 -10.27 30.13
N VAL A 118 -0.28 -8.94 30.06
CA VAL A 118 0.96 -8.16 30.14
C VAL A 118 0.78 -7.14 31.26
N LYS A 119 1.81 -6.96 32.08
CA LYS A 119 1.82 -5.92 33.13
C LYS A 119 1.78 -4.52 32.48
N PRO A 120 1.07 -3.54 33.07
CA PRO A 120 1.03 -2.19 32.53
C PRO A 120 2.41 -1.54 32.55
N LEU A 121 2.67 -0.69 31.56
CA LEU A 121 3.83 0.19 31.47
C LEU A 121 3.33 1.61 31.22
N ASP A 122 3.56 2.49 32.19
CA ASP A 122 3.14 3.89 32.12
C ASP A 122 4.36 4.79 31.87
N ILE A 123 4.27 5.63 30.85
CA ILE A 123 5.27 6.67 30.53
C ILE A 123 4.61 8.02 30.83
N THR A 124 5.01 8.67 31.92
CA THR A 124 4.42 9.92 32.40
C THR A 124 5.45 11.05 32.45
N GLU A 125 4.97 12.27 32.20
CA GLU A 125 5.75 13.50 32.28
C GLU A 125 4.97 14.46 33.22
N PRO A 126 5.10 14.29 34.55
CA PRO A 126 4.24 14.95 35.54
C PRO A 126 4.37 16.48 35.56
N GLU A 127 5.53 17.00 35.16
CA GLU A 127 5.82 18.43 35.06
C GLU A 127 5.53 19.00 33.66
N GLY A 128 4.95 18.19 32.76
CA GLY A 128 4.70 18.55 31.37
C GLY A 128 5.87 18.22 30.44
N LYS A 129 5.78 18.68 29.19
CA LYS A 129 6.76 18.38 28.14
C LYS A 129 7.90 19.38 28.15
N ASN A 130 9.09 18.92 27.80
CA ASN A 130 10.27 19.78 27.60
C ASN A 130 10.25 20.53 26.26
N TYR A 131 9.28 20.25 25.38
CA TYR A 131 9.11 20.94 24.11
C TYR A 131 7.93 21.91 24.15
N THR A 132 8.06 23.01 23.43
CA THR A 132 6.98 23.98 23.23
C THR A 132 6.60 24.01 21.75
N ILE A 133 5.30 24.06 21.47
CA ILE A 133 4.75 24.21 20.12
C ILE A 133 4.08 25.58 20.03
N THR A 134 4.54 26.44 19.13
CA THR A 134 3.96 27.78 18.88
C THR A 134 3.60 27.90 17.40
N GLY A 135 2.31 27.79 17.09
CA GLY A 135 1.88 27.53 15.70
C GLY A 135 2.47 26.20 15.24
N ASP A 136 3.23 26.22 14.15
CA ASP A 136 3.93 25.06 13.59
C ASP A 136 5.43 25.00 13.97
N MET A 137 5.90 25.91 14.83
CA MET A 137 7.27 25.93 15.34
C MET A 137 7.39 25.04 16.58
N ILE A 138 8.36 24.14 16.57
CA ILE A 138 8.72 23.29 17.70
C ILE A 138 10.07 23.76 18.24
N HIS A 139 10.06 24.11 19.52
CA HIS A 139 11.26 24.36 20.31
C HIS A 139 11.46 23.19 21.28
N TRP A 140 12.64 22.57 21.27
CA TRP A 140 12.99 21.51 22.20
C TRP A 140 14.47 21.55 22.52
N GLN A 141 14.82 21.85 23.78
CA GLN A 141 16.21 22.02 24.21
C GLN A 141 16.93 23.05 23.31
N ASN A 142 18.07 22.68 22.73
CA ASN A 142 18.81 23.55 21.81
C ASN A 142 18.24 23.56 20.38
N TRP A 143 17.17 22.82 20.07
CA TRP A 143 16.61 22.72 18.72
C TRP A 143 15.41 23.63 18.51
N ASP A 144 15.41 24.30 17.36
CA ASP A 144 14.24 24.97 16.83
C ASP A 144 14.00 24.50 15.39
N PHE A 145 12.77 24.15 15.07
CA PHE A 145 12.38 23.81 13.71
C PHE A 145 10.90 24.05 13.46
N HIS A 146 10.53 24.20 12.20
CA HIS A 146 9.16 24.30 11.73
C HIS A 146 8.70 22.94 11.20
N LEU A 147 7.49 22.48 11.55
CA LEU A 147 6.90 21.23 11.06
C LEU A 147 5.61 21.53 10.28
N ARG A 148 5.61 21.22 8.97
CA ARG A 148 4.41 21.34 8.12
C ARG A 148 4.06 20.03 7.44
N LEU A 149 2.81 19.89 7.01
CA LEU A 149 2.33 18.71 6.28
C LEU A 149 2.17 19.00 4.78
N ASN A 150 2.54 18.02 3.96
CA ASN A 150 2.31 18.00 2.53
C ASN A 150 1.57 16.71 2.14
N SER A 151 0.54 16.80 1.30
CA SER A 151 -0.30 15.66 0.91
C SER A 151 0.44 14.57 0.14
N ARG A 152 1.60 14.86 -0.47
CA ARG A 152 2.39 13.90 -1.25
C ARG A 152 3.51 13.25 -0.45
N VAL A 153 4.25 14.03 0.35
CA VAL A 153 5.48 13.58 1.03
C VAL A 153 5.38 13.53 2.55
N GLY A 154 4.22 13.91 3.10
CA GLY A 154 3.97 13.88 4.54
C GLY A 154 4.66 15.04 5.27
N PRO A 155 5.32 14.79 6.43
CA PRO A 155 5.92 15.85 7.23
C PRO A 155 7.16 16.44 6.56
N ILE A 156 7.28 17.76 6.64
CA ILE A 156 8.42 18.54 6.17
C ILE A 156 8.94 19.35 7.35
N LEU A 157 10.23 19.17 7.63
CA LEU A 157 10.96 19.95 8.62
C LEU A 157 11.64 21.12 7.92
N SER A 158 11.39 22.34 8.37
CA SER A 158 11.96 23.55 7.78
C SER A 158 12.68 24.38 8.85
N THR A 159 13.61 25.22 8.40
CA THR A 159 14.37 26.19 9.21
C THR A 159 14.95 25.57 10.49
N VAL A 160 15.54 24.39 10.38
CA VAL A 160 16.15 23.66 11.49
C VAL A 160 17.42 24.38 11.93
N THR A 161 17.43 24.81 13.18
CA THR A 161 18.58 25.47 13.80
C THR A 161 18.92 24.83 15.13
N TYR A 162 20.20 24.97 15.51
CA TYR A 162 20.72 24.55 16.80
C TYR A 162 21.26 25.77 17.56
N ASN A 163 20.84 25.93 18.82
CA ASN A 163 21.34 26.97 19.71
C ASN A 163 22.68 26.54 20.33
N ASP A 164 23.77 27.03 19.75
CA ASP A 164 25.13 26.84 20.23
C ASP A 164 25.53 28.05 21.10
N ASN A 165 25.42 27.88 22.43
CA ASN A 165 25.80 28.89 23.42
C ASN A 165 25.16 30.28 23.21
N GLY A 166 23.87 30.32 22.88
CA GLY A 166 23.10 31.55 22.65
C GLY A 166 23.06 31.99 21.18
N LYS A 167 23.84 31.35 20.29
CA LYS A 167 23.83 31.63 18.85
C LYS A 167 23.11 30.53 18.09
N LYS A 168 22.01 30.88 17.40
CA LYS A 168 21.33 29.94 16.48
C LYS A 168 22.18 29.70 15.24
N ARG A 169 22.59 28.45 15.04
CA ARG A 169 23.34 27.97 13.88
C ARG A 169 22.41 27.21 12.95
N GLN A 170 22.47 27.53 11.66
CA GLN A 170 21.67 26.83 10.64
C GLN A 170 22.18 25.41 10.47
N VAL A 171 21.26 24.44 10.50
CA VAL A 171 21.56 23.01 10.29
C VAL A 171 20.93 22.53 8.99
N MET A 172 19.63 22.81 8.79
CA MET A 172 18.93 22.38 7.58
C MET A 172 17.82 23.39 7.26
N TYR A 173 17.80 23.90 6.03
CA TYR A 173 16.73 24.80 5.60
C TYR A 173 15.40 24.05 5.37
N GLU A 174 15.44 22.90 4.70
CA GLU A 174 14.27 22.04 4.51
C GLU A 174 14.70 20.57 4.37
N GLY A 175 13.98 19.67 5.03
CA GLY A 175 14.15 18.23 4.94
C GLY A 175 12.80 17.51 4.88
N SER A 176 12.67 16.59 3.93
CA SER A 176 11.46 15.78 3.75
C SER A 176 11.78 14.48 3.02
N LEU A 177 10.80 13.57 2.96
CA LEU A 177 10.89 12.40 2.09
C LEU A 177 10.85 12.84 0.62
N GLY A 178 11.92 12.59 -0.14
CA GLY A 178 11.95 12.91 -1.57
C GLY A 178 11.02 12.01 -2.41
N GLY A 179 10.96 10.73 -2.05
CA GLY A 179 10.11 9.73 -2.70
C GLY A 179 10.40 8.34 -2.18
N MET A 180 9.52 7.39 -2.51
CA MET A 180 9.66 5.98 -2.15
C MET A 180 9.16 5.13 -3.32
N ILE A 181 9.83 4.00 -3.57
CA ILE A 181 9.42 3.01 -4.57
C ILE A 181 9.57 1.61 -3.98
N VAL A 182 8.60 0.75 -4.27
CA VAL A 182 8.62 -0.67 -3.89
C VAL A 182 8.59 -1.50 -5.18
N PRO A 183 9.74 -1.76 -5.83
CA PRO A 183 9.80 -2.52 -7.07
C PRO A 183 9.61 -4.02 -6.78
N VAL A 184 8.63 -4.64 -7.43
CA VAL A 184 8.38 -6.08 -7.30
C VAL A 184 9.05 -6.82 -8.45
N ARG A 185 9.95 -7.75 -8.12
CA ARG A 185 10.51 -8.68 -9.11
C ARG A 185 9.66 -9.95 -9.17
N ARG A 186 8.70 -9.98 -10.10
CA ARG A 186 8.02 -11.23 -10.50
C ARG A 186 8.38 -11.58 -11.94
N SER A 187 9.37 -12.45 -12.12
CA SER A 187 9.74 -13.01 -13.43
C SER A 187 8.79 -14.17 -13.79
N GLY A 188 7.63 -13.87 -14.37
CA GLY A 188 6.56 -14.84 -14.65
C GLY A 188 6.29 -15.08 -16.14
N ARG A 189 7.30 -15.51 -16.91
CA ARG A 189 7.15 -16.27 -18.18
C ARG A 189 7.64 -17.72 -18.02
N ARG A 190 7.39 -18.33 -16.86
CA ARG A 190 7.60 -19.77 -16.65
C ARG A 190 6.41 -20.34 -15.88
N LEU A 191 5.67 -21.23 -16.54
CA LEU A 191 4.81 -22.22 -15.89
C LEU A 191 5.66 -23.01 -14.87
N GLY A 192 5.16 -23.18 -13.64
CA GLY A 192 5.72 -24.11 -12.67
C GLY A 192 5.88 -23.52 -11.27
N THR A 193 4.98 -23.93 -10.37
CA THR A 193 5.12 -24.01 -8.91
C THR A 193 5.60 -22.77 -8.14
N LEU A 194 4.64 -22.05 -7.56
CA LEU A 194 4.87 -21.13 -6.44
C LEU A 194 5.33 -21.92 -5.21
N ARG A 195 6.52 -21.61 -4.68
CA ARG A 195 6.81 -21.83 -3.25
C ARG A 195 6.39 -20.58 -2.48
N PRO A 196 5.79 -20.71 -1.27
CA PRO A 196 5.52 -19.55 -0.44
C PRO A 196 6.82 -18.84 -0.09
N ILE A 197 6.78 -17.51 -0.05
CA ILE A 197 7.85 -16.68 0.50
C ILE A 197 7.86 -16.96 2.01
N SER A 198 8.72 -17.87 2.45
CA SER A 198 9.12 -17.96 3.84
C SER A 198 10.01 -16.75 4.14
N THR A 199 9.56 -15.89 5.03
CA THR A 199 10.32 -14.81 5.66
C THR A 199 11.69 -15.33 6.09
N PRO A 200 12.82 -14.67 5.77
CA PRO A 200 14.10 -15.09 6.32
C PRO A 200 14.06 -14.80 7.83
N ALA A 201 14.17 -15.87 8.63
CA ALA A 201 14.41 -15.75 10.05
C ALA A 201 15.69 -14.94 10.26
N THR A 202 15.56 -13.80 10.93
CA THR A 202 16.66 -13.05 11.52
C THR A 202 17.51 -13.98 12.36
N THR A 203 18.72 -14.26 11.90
CA THR A 203 19.81 -14.79 12.71
C THR A 203 20.20 -13.70 13.70
N ALA A 204 19.72 -13.80 14.93
CA ALA A 204 20.22 -13.01 16.03
C ALA A 204 21.60 -13.56 16.41
N TRP A 205 22.64 -12.76 16.14
CA TRP A 205 23.93 -12.88 16.79
C TRP A 205 23.88 -12.20 18.16
N ALA A 206 24.39 -12.90 19.19
CA ALA A 206 25.16 -12.43 20.34
C ALA A 206 24.73 -13.12 21.66
N PRO A 207 25.64 -13.29 22.64
CA PRO A 207 27.07 -12.97 22.66
C PRO A 207 28.00 -14.18 22.43
#